data_AF-A0A838UAQ1-F1
#
_entry.id   AF-A0A838UAQ1-F1
#
_cell.length_a   1.000
_cell.length_b   1.000
_cell.length_c   1.000
_cell.angle_alpha   90.00
_cell.angle_beta   90.00
_cell.angle_gamma   90.00
#
_symmetry.space_group_name_H-M   'P 1'
#
loop_
_entity.id
_entity.type
_entity.pdbx_description
1 polymer ?
#
loop_
_entity_poly.entity_id
_entity_poly.type
_entity_poly.pdbx_seq_one_letter_code
_entity_poly.pdbx_strand_id
1 'polypeptide(L)'
;MLVSDSTILTVRLAAGVKDQLGELAELTHRSRSFLSGEAIGAFVRRELRIVAGIERGREDMRRDRLVDHDAAMDELDAEIDSAGAAPS
;
A
#
# COMPACT_ATOMS: atom_id res chain seq x y z
N MET A 1 15.24 -20.21 17.18
CA MET A 1 16.16 -19.20 16.60
C MET A 1 15.38 -18.47 15.52
N LEU A 2 14.87 -17.27 15.82
CA LEU A 2 14.20 -16.43 14.82
C LEU A 2 15.28 -15.93 13.87
N VAL A 3 15.38 -16.54 12.70
CA VAL A 3 16.25 -16.04 11.64
C VAL A 3 15.51 -14.85 11.04
N SER A 4 16.03 -13.64 11.28
CA SER A 4 15.60 -12.44 10.55
C SER A 4 15.99 -12.64 9.09
N ASP A 5 15.08 -13.21 8.30
CA ASP A 5 15.30 -13.46 6.89
C ASP A 5 15.41 -12.10 6.18
N SER A 6 16.64 -11.72 5.84
CA SER A 6 16.94 -10.47 5.18
C SER A 6 17.87 -10.76 4.00
N THR A 7 17.50 -10.21 2.85
CA THR A 7 18.26 -10.34 1.61
C THR A 7 18.85 -9.00 1.24
N ILE A 8 20.07 -9.00 0.71
CA ILE A 8 20.73 -7.79 0.22
C ILE A 8 20.25 -7.50 -1.19
N LEU A 9 19.70 -6.30 -1.39
CA LEU A 9 19.35 -5.76 -2.69
C LEU A 9 20.28 -4.58 -3.00
N THR A 10 21.03 -4.67 -4.11
CA THR A 10 21.84 -3.53 -4.59
C THR A 10 21.02 -2.73 -5.59
N VAL A 11 20.69 -1.48 -5.24
CA VAL A 11 19.91 -0.57 -6.09
C VAL A 11 20.73 0.65 -6.49
N ARG A 12 20.45 1.21 -7.67
CA ARG A 12 20.95 2.54 -8.05
C ARG A 12 19.98 3.60 -7.56
N LEU A 13 20.52 4.63 -6.90
CA LEU A 13 19.78 5.79 -6.44
C LEU A 13 20.35 7.04 -7.10
N ALA A 14 19.51 8.06 -7.29
CA ALA A 14 20.01 9.38 -7.66
C ALA A 14 20.92 9.91 -6.54
N ALA A 15 21.98 10.64 -6.90
CA ALA A 15 23.01 11.08 -5.95
C ALA A 15 22.41 11.81 -4.73
N GLY A 16 21.49 12.77 -4.96
CA GLY A 16 20.85 13.52 -3.87
C GLY A 16 19.99 12.68 -2.92
N VAL A 17 19.44 11.55 -3.39
CA VAL A 17 18.59 10.68 -2.55
C VAL A 17 19.42 9.96 -1.49
N LYS A 18 20.68 9.62 -1.81
CA LYS A 18 21.58 8.97 -0.85
C LYS A 18 21.91 9.91 0.33
N ASP A 19 22.10 11.19 0.03
CA ASP A 19 22.44 12.20 1.03
C ASP A 19 21.22 12.50 1.92
N GLN A 20 20.05 12.71 1.30
CA GLN A 20 18.76 12.87 2.01
C GLN A 20 18.44 11.67 2.92
N LEU A 21 18.71 10.45 2.47
CA LEU A 21 18.52 9.24 3.28
C LEU A 21 19.51 9.20 4.47
N GLY A 22 20.71 9.75 4.30
CA GLY A 22 21.67 9.92 5.39
C GLY A 22 21.17 10.90 6.45
N GLU A 23 20.71 12.07 6.04
CA GLU A 23 20.12 13.07 6.93
C GLU A 23 18.90 12.51 7.68
N LEU A 24 17.99 11.84 6.97
CA LEU A 24 16.81 11.23 7.58
C LEU A 24 17.18 10.13 8.59
N ALA A 25 18.23 9.35 8.32
CA ALA A 25 18.74 8.33 9.23
C ALA A 25 19.23 8.93 10.55
N GLU A 26 19.95 10.06 10.47
CA GLU A 26 20.42 10.79 11.66
C GLU A 26 19.25 11.35 12.47
N LEU A 27 18.30 12.04 11.81
CA LEU A 27 17.13 12.66 12.46
C LEU A 27 16.19 11.65 13.12
N THR A 28 16.07 10.44 12.56
CA THR A 28 15.15 9.39 13.07
C THR A 28 15.84 8.35 13.95
N HIS A 29 17.16 8.45 14.15
CA HIS A 29 17.98 7.45 14.84
C HIS A 29 17.79 6.03 14.26
N ARG A 30 17.70 5.92 12.93
CA ARG A 30 17.58 4.66 12.20
C ARG A 30 18.74 4.47 11.24
N SER A 31 19.02 3.22 10.85
CA SER A 31 20.04 2.98 9.83
C SER A 31 19.48 3.24 8.43
N ARG A 32 20.35 3.66 7.51
CA ARG A 32 19.98 3.82 6.09
C ARG A 32 19.41 2.53 5.49
N SER A 33 19.97 1.37 5.87
CA SER A 33 19.47 0.07 5.42
C SER A 33 18.07 -0.22 5.95
N PHE A 34 17.80 0.13 7.22
CA PHE A 34 16.46 0.00 7.80
C PHE A 34 15.45 0.87 7.05
N LEU A 35 15.76 2.16 6.88
CA LEU A 35 14.87 3.10 6.17
C LEU A 35 14.66 2.70 4.71
N SER A 36 15.71 2.23 4.02
CA SER A 36 15.60 1.75 2.64
C SER A 36 14.71 0.52 2.55
N GLY A 37 14.91 -0.46 3.43
CA GLY A 37 14.10 -1.67 3.48
C GLY A 37 12.64 -1.37 3.80
N GLU A 38 12.39 -0.45 4.74
CA GLU A 38 11.05 0.00 5.09
C GLU A 38 10.36 0.69 3.90
N ALA A 39 11.04 1.66 3.27
CA ALA A 39 10.50 2.41 2.14
C ALA A 39 10.18 1.51 0.94
N ILE A 40 11.12 0.64 0.56
CA ILE A 40 10.92 -0.32 -0.53
C ILE A 40 9.80 -1.30 -0.16
N GLY A 41 9.78 -1.82 1.06
CA GLY A 41 8.75 -2.74 1.51
C GLY A 41 7.36 -2.10 1.53
N ALA A 42 7.24 -0.86 1.98
CA ALA A 42 5.99 -0.10 1.97
C ALA A 42 5.49 0.14 0.54
N PHE A 43 6.38 0.54 -0.36
CA PHE A 43 6.07 0.71 -1.78
C PHE A 43 5.59 -0.61 -2.39
N VAL A 44 6.36 -1.69 -2.28
CA VAL A 44 6.01 -3.00 -2.86
C VAL A 44 4.68 -3.51 -2.32
N ARG A 45 4.44 -3.43 -1.00
CA ARG A 45 3.14 -3.83 -0.41
C ARG A 45 1.98 -3.01 -0.96
N ARG A 46 2.17 -1.70 -1.13
CA ARG A 46 1.14 -0.81 -1.71
C ARG A 46 0.86 -1.19 -3.16
N GLU A 47 1.90 -1.30 -3.98
CA GLU A 47 1.75 -1.60 -5.41
C GLU A 47 1.13 -2.97 -5.64
N LEU A 48 1.57 -4.00 -4.91
CA LEU A 48 0.98 -5.34 -5.02
C LEU A 48 -0.50 -5.36 -4.64
N ARG A 49 -0.91 -4.58 -3.64
CA ARG A 49 -2.33 -4.45 -3.28
C ARG A 49 -3.16 -3.83 -4.40
N ILE A 50 -2.62 -2.79 -5.04
CA ILE A 50 -3.27 -2.11 -6.17
C ILE A 50 -3.39 -3.07 -7.35
N VAL A 51 -2.30 -3.71 -7.75
CA VAL A 51 -2.28 -4.69 -8.84
C VAL A 51 -3.26 -5.83 -8.55
N ALA A 52 -3.25 -6.38 -7.34
CA ALA A 52 -4.19 -7.43 -6.97
C ALA A 52 -5.66 -6.96 -7.02
N GLY A 53 -5.94 -5.72 -6.65
CA GLY A 53 -7.28 -5.13 -6.78
C GLY A 53 -7.73 -5.02 -8.23
N ILE A 54 -6.84 -4.55 -9.10
CA ILE A 54 -7.11 -4.43 -10.55
C ILE A 54 -7.35 -5.82 -11.16
N GLU A 55 -6.49 -6.79 -10.88
CA GLU A 55 -6.63 -8.14 -11.44
C GLU A 55 -7.93 -8.82 -10.99
N ARG A 56 -8.33 -8.61 -9.72
CA ARG A 56 -9.66 -9.07 -9.25
C ARG A 56 -10.79 -8.40 -10.02
N GLY A 57 -10.76 -7.08 -10.19
CA GLY A 57 -11.78 -6.38 -10.97
C GLY A 57 -11.87 -6.86 -12.42
N ARG A 58 -10.73 -7.09 -13.07
CA ARG A 58 -10.69 -7.67 -14.43
C ARG A 58 -11.30 -9.07 -14.47
N GLU A 59 -11.11 -9.86 -13.43
CA GLU A 59 -11.69 -11.19 -13.29
C GLU A 59 -13.20 -11.15 -13.04
N ASP A 60 -13.68 -10.18 -12.25
CA ASP A 60 -15.11 -9.95 -12.03
C ASP A 60 -15.80 -9.55 -13.34
N MET A 61 -15.18 -8.67 -14.13
CA MET A 61 -15.66 -8.34 -15.47
C MET A 61 -15.75 -9.56 -16.38
N ARG A 62 -14.69 -10.40 -16.43
CA ARG A 62 -14.65 -11.59 -17.29
C ARG A 62 -15.68 -12.65 -16.90
N ARG A 63 -16.19 -12.61 -15.66
CA ARG A 63 -17.18 -13.57 -15.14
C ARG A 63 -18.55 -12.93 -14.91
N ASP A 64 -18.80 -11.76 -15.50
CA ASP A 64 -20.06 -11.01 -15.40
C ASP A 64 -20.52 -10.79 -13.95
N ARG A 65 -19.58 -10.55 -13.02
CA ARG A 65 -19.83 -10.21 -11.61
C ARG A 65 -19.86 -8.70 -11.35
N LEU A 66 -20.23 -7.91 -12.35
CA LEU A 66 -20.36 -6.47 -12.19
C LEU A 66 -21.71 -6.13 -11.57
N VAL A 67 -21.75 -5.02 -10.84
CA VAL A 67 -22.99 -4.42 -10.34
C VAL A 67 -23.33 -3.20 -11.19
N ASP A 68 -24.63 -2.93 -11.28
CA ASP A 68 -25.10 -1.69 -11.91
C ASP A 68 -24.65 -0.48 -11.09
N HIS A 69 -24.38 0.64 -11.76
CA HIS A 69 -23.87 1.84 -11.10
C HIS A 69 -24.85 2.42 -10.08
N ASP A 70 -26.13 2.53 -10.45
CA ASP A 70 -27.14 3.16 -9.58
C ASP A 70 -27.36 2.29 -8.34
N ALA A 71 -27.45 0.97 -8.53
CA ALA A 71 -27.58 0.02 -7.43
C ALA A 71 -26.37 0.06 -6.47
N ALA A 72 -25.15 0.23 -6.99
CA ALA A 72 -23.96 0.34 -6.16
C ALA A 72 -23.91 1.65 -5.34
N MET A 73 -24.38 2.76 -5.92
CA MET A 73 -24.46 4.03 -5.21
C MET A 73 -25.55 4.01 -4.13
N ASP A 74 -26.70 3.40 -4.42
CA ASP A 74 -27.77 3.21 -3.43
C ASP A 74 -27.30 2.40 -2.21
N GLU A 75 -26.51 1.34 -2.43
CA GLU A 75 -25.91 0.53 -1.35
C GLU A 75 -24.92 1.36 -0.50
N LEU A 76 -24.08 2.17 -1.16
CA LEU A 76 -23.11 3.02 -0.47
C LEU A 76 -23.77 4.09 0.38
N ASP A 77 -24.78 4.79 -0.16
CA ASP A 77 -25.50 5.84 0.56
C ASP A 77 -26.23 5.25 1.79
N ALA A 78 -26.84 4.06 1.65
CA ALA A 78 -27.49 3.37 2.77
C ALA A 78 -26.50 3.01 3.90
N GLU A 79 -25.29 2.56 3.58
CA GLU A 79 -24.27 2.24 4.58
C GLU A 79 -23.75 3.50 5.28
N ILE A 80 -23.55 4.60 4.54
CA ILE A 80 -23.15 5.90 5.11
C ILE A 80 -24.21 6.42 6.08
N ASP A 81 -25.49 6.38 5.69
CA ASP A 81 -26.59 6.80 6.55
C ASP A 81 -26.68 5.95 7.82
N SER A 82 -26.50 4.63 7.71
CA SER A 82 -26.46 3.73 8.87
C SER A 82 -25.31 4.04 9.81
N ALA A 83 -24.12 4.33 9.28
CA ALA A 83 -22.95 4.69 10.09
C ALA A 83 -23.12 6.05 10.78
N GLY A 84 -23.76 7.01 10.11
CA GLY A 84 -24.09 8.34 10.68
C GLY A 84 -25.21 8.32 11.71
N ALA A 85 -26.10 7.33 11.67
CA ALA A 85 -27.23 7.18 12.58
C ALA A 85 -26.90 6.45 13.90
N ALA A 86 -25.71 5.86 14.03
CA ALA A 86 -25.28 5.23 15.28
C ALA A 86 -24.98 6.32 16.35
N PRO A 87 -25.57 6.25 17.56
CA PRO A 87 -25.23 7.18 18.63
C PRO A 87 -23.75 7.00 19.03
N SER A 88 -23.02 8.11 19.11
CA SER A 88 -21.61 8.17 19.53
C SER A 88 -21.38 7.67 20.94
#